data_AF-A0A2M8TQC7-F1
#
_entry.id   AF-A0A2M8TQC7-F1
#
_cell.length_a   1.000
_cell.length_b   1.000
_cell.length_c   1.000
_cell.angle_alpha   90.00
_cell.angle_beta   90.00
_cell.angle_gamma   90.00
#
_symmetry.space_group_name_H-M   'P 1'
#
loop_
_entity.id
_entity.type
_entity.pdbx_description
1 polymer ?
#
loop_
_entity_poly.entity_id
_entity_poly.type
_entity_poly.pdbx_seq_one_letter_code
_entity_poly.pdbx_strand_id
1 'polypeptide(L)'
;MEVLKENAYQHYLIINGISYHYGTILKEKLASFSASPIKNSRGHKNFESIINDLKTLKFIKETATHYSLLGYDGIREKKAKAINAIESITIAHFHEWARNIGLISYDSAKFDSDFSRYQFCMVAPSYIKSLVSRPGERIVPAFVLADIVLKRDITETDVQFI
;
A
#
# COMPACT_ATOMS: atom_id res chain seq x y z
N MET A 1 -0.79 19.94 -8.51
CA MET A 1 -0.32 18.90 -7.57
C MET A 1 0.01 19.47 -6.20
N GLU A 2 0.73 20.59 -6.10
CA GLU A 2 1.05 21.24 -4.80
C GLU A 2 -0.19 21.63 -3.98
N VAL A 3 -1.21 22.22 -4.60
CA VAL A 3 -2.47 22.56 -3.91
C VAL A 3 -3.13 21.34 -3.24
N LEU A 4 -3.13 20.18 -3.90
CA LEU A 4 -3.66 18.94 -3.31
C LEU A 4 -2.75 18.42 -2.20
N LYS A 5 -1.43 18.52 -2.36
CA LYS A 5 -0.47 18.12 -1.32
C LYS A 5 -0.70 18.90 -0.03
N GLU A 6 -1.00 20.20 -0.13
CA GLU A 6 -1.20 21.08 1.03
C GLU A 6 -2.61 20.97 1.64
N ASN A 7 -3.66 20.83 0.81
CA ASN A 7 -5.06 20.98 1.25
C ASN A 7 -5.85 19.66 1.26
N ALA A 8 -5.37 18.64 0.57
CA ALA A 8 -6.06 17.35 0.38
C ALA A 8 -5.05 16.20 0.32
N TYR A 9 -4.20 16.10 1.35
CA TYR A 9 -3.03 15.23 1.36
C TYR A 9 -3.35 13.76 1.05
N GLN A 10 -4.45 13.21 1.60
CA GLN A 10 -4.86 11.83 1.34
C GLN A 10 -5.19 11.59 -0.15
N HIS A 11 -5.85 12.54 -0.81
CA HIS A 11 -6.11 12.50 -2.26
C HIS A 11 -4.82 12.60 -3.06
N TYR A 12 -3.92 13.48 -2.64
CA TYR A 12 -2.60 13.63 -3.25
C TYR A 12 -1.80 12.31 -3.21
N LEU A 13 -1.80 11.60 -2.07
CA LEU A 13 -1.12 10.32 -1.95
C LEU A 13 -1.64 9.30 -2.96
N ILE A 14 -2.96 9.18 -3.13
CA ILE A 14 -3.55 8.28 -4.14
C ILE A 14 -3.09 8.63 -5.55
N ILE A 15 -3.13 9.92 -5.92
CA ILE A 15 -2.68 10.37 -7.25
C ILE A 15 -1.18 10.10 -7.42
N ASN A 16 -0.37 10.33 -6.37
CA ASN A 16 1.07 10.09 -6.40
C ASN A 16 1.37 8.60 -6.57
N GLY A 17 0.66 7.72 -5.86
CA GLY A 17 0.75 6.27 -6.03
C GLY A 17 0.47 5.86 -7.48
N ILE A 18 -0.66 6.27 -8.05
CA ILE A 18 -0.98 5.94 -9.46
C ILE A 18 0.07 6.54 -10.42
N SER A 19 0.56 7.75 -10.16
CA SER A 19 1.61 8.40 -10.97
C SER A 19 2.92 7.61 -10.93
N TYR A 20 3.29 7.11 -9.75
CA TYR A 20 4.46 6.27 -9.52
C TYR A 20 4.40 4.98 -10.35
N HIS A 21 3.22 4.38 -10.52
CA HIS A 21 3.00 3.26 -11.45
C HIS A 21 2.75 3.71 -12.90
N TYR A 22 3.33 4.83 -13.32
CA TYR A 22 3.18 5.34 -14.69
C TYR A 22 1.73 5.53 -15.12
N GLY A 23 0.91 6.08 -14.22
CA GLY A 23 -0.45 6.53 -14.49
C GLY A 23 -1.52 5.43 -14.47
N THR A 24 -1.18 4.17 -14.15
CA THR A 24 -2.14 3.08 -14.01
C THR A 24 -1.69 2.05 -12.98
N ILE A 25 -2.62 1.49 -12.20
CA ILE A 25 -2.31 0.54 -11.11
C ILE A 25 -3.47 -0.45 -10.92
N LEU A 26 -3.16 -1.66 -10.47
CA LEU A 26 -4.16 -2.65 -10.04
C LEU A 26 -4.96 -2.13 -8.84
N LYS A 27 -6.29 -2.35 -8.89
CA LYS A 27 -7.19 -1.91 -7.80
C LYS A 27 -6.81 -2.49 -6.45
N GLU A 28 -6.47 -3.78 -6.42
CA GLU A 28 -6.11 -4.51 -5.21
C GLU A 28 -4.84 -3.97 -4.53
N LYS A 29 -3.97 -3.27 -5.25
CA LYS A 29 -2.70 -2.75 -4.72
C LYS A 29 -2.76 -1.30 -4.25
N LEU A 30 -3.67 -0.50 -4.79
CA LEU A 30 -3.66 0.95 -4.59
C LEU A 30 -3.82 1.37 -3.13
N ALA A 31 -4.57 0.60 -2.33
CA ALA A 31 -4.75 0.93 -0.93
C ALA A 31 -3.48 0.81 -0.07
N SER A 32 -2.43 0.12 -0.57
CA SER A 32 -1.11 0.09 0.09
C SER A 32 -0.32 1.39 -0.10
N PHE A 33 -0.77 2.28 -1.00
CA PHE A 33 -0.16 3.60 -1.26
C PHE A 33 -1.02 4.73 -0.69
N SER A 34 -1.66 4.50 0.46
CA SER A 34 -2.70 5.36 1.02
C SER A 34 -2.58 5.48 2.54
N ALA A 35 -2.61 6.71 3.05
CA ALA A 35 -2.73 7.00 4.48
C ALA A 35 -4.20 6.98 4.97
N SER A 36 -5.04 6.15 4.36
CA SER A 36 -6.47 6.09 4.64
C SER A 36 -6.92 4.65 4.86
N PRO A 37 -7.73 4.39 5.89
CA PRO A 37 -8.12 3.04 6.23
C PRO A 37 -9.07 2.48 5.18
N ILE A 38 -8.92 1.20 4.85
CA ILE A 38 -9.81 0.48 3.94
C ILE A 38 -11.12 0.06 4.63
N LYS A 39 -11.15 0.07 5.96
CA LYS A 39 -12.34 -0.16 6.79
C LYS A 39 -12.67 1.11 7.56
N ASN A 40 -13.95 1.38 7.80
CA ASN A 40 -14.39 2.57 8.53
C ASN A 40 -13.65 2.74 9.87
N SER A 41 -13.11 3.93 10.11
CA SER A 41 -12.46 4.31 11.36
C SER A 41 -12.98 5.68 11.78
N ARG A 42 -13.18 5.88 13.09
CA ARG A 42 -13.72 7.14 13.61
C ARG A 42 -12.72 8.27 13.36
N GLY A 43 -13.19 9.37 12.75
CA GLY A 43 -12.36 10.55 12.50
C GLY A 43 -11.46 10.48 11.26
N HIS A 44 -11.49 9.38 10.50
CA HIS A 44 -10.70 9.24 9.28
C HIS A 44 -11.59 9.00 8.07
N LYS A 45 -11.32 9.73 6.98
CA LYS A 45 -11.92 9.43 5.68
C LYS A 45 -11.36 8.10 5.17
N ASN A 46 -12.23 7.16 4.81
CA ASN A 46 -11.82 5.85 4.32
C ASN A 46 -11.34 5.91 2.85
N PHE A 47 -10.58 4.91 2.45
CA PHE A 47 -10.02 4.78 1.11
C PHE A 47 -11.09 4.91 0.00
N GLU A 48 -12.20 4.19 0.14
CA GLU A 48 -13.29 4.17 -0.84
C GLU A 48 -13.90 5.56 -1.05
N SER A 49 -14.02 6.35 0.03
CA SER A 49 -14.56 7.71 -0.06
C SER A 49 -13.61 8.64 -0.83
N ILE A 50 -12.29 8.46 -0.68
CA ILE A 50 -11.29 9.24 -1.42
C ILE A 50 -11.28 8.84 -2.89
N ILE A 51 -11.38 7.55 -3.19
CA ILE A 51 -11.52 7.06 -4.58
C ILE A 51 -12.77 7.66 -5.24
N ASN A 52 -13.91 7.69 -4.53
CA ASN A 52 -15.14 8.27 -5.05
C ASN A 52 -15.06 9.78 -5.26
N ASP A 53 -14.40 10.53 -4.38
CA ASP A 53 -14.09 11.94 -4.62
C ASP A 53 -13.27 12.12 -5.90
N LEU A 54 -12.17 11.38 -6.04
CA LEU A 54 -11.25 11.48 -7.18
C LEU A 54 -11.93 11.13 -8.51
N LYS A 55 -12.84 10.15 -8.51
CA LYS A 55 -13.68 9.79 -9.66
C LYS A 55 -14.65 10.92 -10.00
N THR A 56 -15.35 11.44 -8.99
CA THR A 56 -16.32 12.55 -9.15
C THR A 56 -15.66 13.80 -9.73
N LEU A 57 -14.45 14.12 -9.24
CA LEU A 57 -13.64 15.24 -9.70
C LEU A 57 -12.90 14.97 -11.02
N LYS A 58 -13.08 13.77 -11.62
CA LYS A 58 -12.45 13.33 -12.87
C LYS A 58 -10.91 13.38 -12.84
N PHE A 59 -10.30 13.11 -11.69
CA PHE A 59 -8.85 12.89 -11.60
C PHE A 59 -8.45 11.47 -11.98
N ILE A 60 -9.32 10.49 -11.71
CA ILE A 60 -9.07 9.09 -12.02
C ILE A 60 -10.26 8.45 -12.75
N LYS A 61 -9.96 7.42 -13.54
CA LYS A 61 -10.93 6.47 -14.08
C LYS A 61 -10.69 5.09 -13.51
N GLU A 62 -11.75 4.30 -13.45
CA GLU A 62 -11.75 2.94 -12.95
C GLU A 62 -12.17 1.98 -14.06
N THR A 63 -11.47 0.86 -14.18
CA THR A 63 -11.87 -0.31 -14.96
C THR A 63 -12.14 -1.49 -14.02
N ALA A 64 -12.46 -2.66 -14.57
CA ALA A 64 -12.68 -3.85 -13.75
C ALA A 64 -11.49 -4.18 -12.83
N THR A 65 -10.26 -3.94 -13.29
CA THR A 65 -9.02 -4.37 -12.62
C THR A 65 -8.07 -3.23 -12.26
N HIS A 66 -8.23 -2.03 -12.84
CA HIS A 66 -7.27 -0.94 -12.66
C HIS A 66 -7.92 0.40 -12.32
N TYR A 67 -7.16 1.24 -11.61
CA TYR A 67 -7.34 2.69 -11.61
C TYR A 67 -6.33 3.34 -12.56
N SER A 68 -6.69 4.46 -13.17
CA SER A 68 -5.77 5.22 -14.03
C SER A 68 -6.03 6.71 -13.94
N LEU A 69 -4.98 7.52 -14.06
CA LEU A 69 -5.13 8.98 -14.07
C LEU A 69 -5.82 9.44 -15.35
N LEU A 70 -6.67 10.46 -15.23
CA LEU A 70 -7.28 11.16 -16.36
C LEU A 70 -6.46 12.40 -16.70
N GLY A 71 -6.25 12.66 -18.00
CA GLY A 71 -5.48 13.82 -18.47
C GLY A 71 -3.97 13.77 -18.18
N TYR A 72 -3.44 12.58 -17.85
CA TYR A 72 -2.01 12.38 -17.61
C TYR A 72 -1.30 11.84 -18.85
N ASP A 73 -0.40 12.62 -19.44
CA ASP A 73 0.35 12.23 -20.64
C ASP A 73 1.43 11.16 -20.36
N GLY A 74 1.75 10.91 -19.09
CA GLY A 74 2.77 9.97 -18.68
C GLY A 74 2.32 8.50 -18.60
N ILE A 75 1.11 8.16 -19.08
CA ILE A 75 0.60 6.78 -19.00
C ILE A 75 1.48 5.83 -19.83
N ARG A 76 2.09 4.85 -19.17
CA ARG A 76 2.95 3.85 -19.83
C ARG A 76 2.63 2.45 -19.31
N GLU A 77 1.60 1.83 -19.88
CA GLU A 77 1.11 0.51 -19.43
C GLU A 77 2.19 -0.58 -19.38
N LYS A 78 3.10 -0.63 -20.36
CA LYS A 78 4.23 -1.59 -20.35
C LYS A 78 5.15 -1.39 -19.15
N LYS A 79 5.42 -0.13 -18.77
CA LYS A 79 6.23 0.19 -17.59
C LYS A 79 5.46 -0.07 -16.30
N ALA A 80 4.17 0.25 -16.25
CA ALA A 80 3.31 -0.08 -15.12
C ALA A 80 3.29 -1.59 -14.83
N LYS A 81 3.11 -2.41 -15.88
CA LYS A 81 3.19 -3.87 -15.78
C LYS A 81 4.56 -4.36 -15.31
N ALA A 82 5.64 -3.75 -15.82
CA ALA A 82 7.00 -4.09 -15.39
C ALA A 82 7.23 -3.78 -13.91
N ILE A 83 6.85 -2.58 -13.43
CA ILE A 83 6.93 -2.21 -12.01
C ILE A 83 6.14 -3.19 -11.15
N ASN A 84 4.88 -3.46 -11.52
CA ASN A 84 4.04 -4.40 -10.80
C ASN A 84 4.67 -5.79 -10.68
N ALA A 85 5.29 -6.28 -11.76
CA ALA A 85 5.99 -7.57 -11.75
C ALA A 85 7.23 -7.55 -10.84
N ILE A 86 8.04 -6.48 -10.90
CA ILE A 86 9.24 -6.35 -10.06
C ILE A 86 8.84 -6.23 -8.58
N GLU A 87 7.79 -5.50 -8.25
CA GLU A 87 7.27 -5.40 -6.88
C GLU A 87 6.80 -6.75 -6.34
N SER A 88 6.04 -7.50 -7.15
CA SER A 88 5.61 -8.85 -6.79
C SER A 88 6.79 -9.82 -6.58
N ILE A 89 7.83 -9.74 -7.41
CA ILE A 89 9.06 -10.54 -7.23
C ILE A 89 9.79 -10.11 -5.94
N THR A 90 9.90 -8.80 -5.71
CA THR A 90 10.61 -8.24 -4.57
C THR A 90 9.94 -8.64 -3.26
N ILE A 91 8.61 -8.54 -3.16
CA ILE A 91 7.89 -8.93 -1.95
C ILE A 91 7.94 -10.45 -1.71
N ALA A 92 7.93 -11.25 -2.78
CA ALA A 92 8.12 -12.70 -2.68
C ALA A 92 9.53 -13.06 -2.16
N HIS A 93 10.57 -12.39 -2.66
CA HIS A 93 11.93 -12.58 -2.15
C HIS A 93 12.09 -12.11 -0.70
N PHE A 94 11.46 -10.98 -0.34
CA PHE A 94 11.43 -10.52 1.04
C PHE A 94 10.74 -11.52 1.96
N HIS A 95 9.59 -12.07 1.53
CA HIS A 95 8.88 -13.14 2.24
C HIS A 95 9.77 -14.36 2.48
N GLU A 96 10.41 -14.89 1.43
CA GLU A 96 11.31 -16.04 1.54
C GLU A 96 12.51 -15.77 2.44
N TRP A 97 13.13 -14.60 2.32
CA TRP A 97 14.20 -14.20 3.21
C TRP A 97 13.73 -14.13 4.68
N ALA A 98 12.61 -13.43 4.93
CA ALA A 98 12.08 -13.20 6.27
C ALA A 98 11.69 -14.51 6.98
N ARG A 99 11.05 -15.44 6.25
CA ARG A 99 10.68 -16.74 6.83
C ARG A 99 11.91 -17.63 7.10
N ASN A 100 12.92 -17.59 6.23
CA ASN A 100 14.14 -18.41 6.38
C ASN A 100 14.99 -17.99 7.59
N ILE A 101 14.95 -16.72 7.97
CA ILE A 101 15.64 -16.23 9.18
C ILE A 101 14.77 -16.27 10.44
N GLY A 102 13.53 -16.78 10.35
CA GLY A 102 12.60 -16.82 11.47
C GLY A 102 12.02 -15.46 11.89
N LEU A 103 12.11 -14.44 11.03
CA LEU A 103 11.55 -13.10 11.30
C LEU A 103 10.03 -13.12 11.30
N ILE A 104 9.42 -13.96 10.47
CA ILE A 104 7.97 -14.15 10.39
C ILE A 104 7.61 -15.63 10.54
N SER A 105 6.35 -15.90 10.85
CA SER A 105 5.81 -17.27 10.78
C SER A 105 5.99 -17.88 9.39
N TYR A 106 6.18 -19.19 9.31
CA TYR A 106 6.52 -19.87 8.06
C TYR A 106 5.42 -19.80 6.96
N ASP A 107 4.14 -19.93 7.33
CA ASP A 107 3.02 -20.10 6.38
C ASP A 107 1.86 -19.10 6.55
N SER A 108 2.04 -18.02 7.31
CA SER A 108 0.92 -17.12 7.65
C SER A 108 1.06 -15.67 7.19
N ALA A 109 2.02 -15.41 6.29
CA ALA A 109 2.07 -14.17 5.55
C ALA A 109 0.86 -14.04 4.61
N LYS A 110 0.34 -12.82 4.51
CA LYS A 110 -0.72 -12.44 3.57
C LYS A 110 -0.23 -11.27 2.74
N PHE A 111 -0.55 -11.26 1.45
CA PHE A 111 -0.18 -10.20 0.52
C PHE A 111 -1.38 -9.30 0.21
N ASP A 112 -1.11 -8.02 -0.06
CA ASP A 112 -2.12 -6.99 -0.34
C ASP A 112 -3.26 -7.06 0.69
N SER A 113 -2.89 -7.13 1.97
CA SER A 113 -3.76 -7.52 3.08
C SER A 113 -3.78 -6.46 4.18
N ASP A 114 -4.80 -6.53 5.03
CA ASP A 114 -5.05 -5.50 6.01
C ASP A 114 -4.50 -5.81 7.41
N PHE A 115 -3.93 -4.79 8.03
CA PHE A 115 -3.59 -4.76 9.44
C PHE A 115 -4.07 -3.46 10.06
N SER A 116 -4.75 -3.55 11.21
CA SER A 116 -5.31 -2.37 11.89
C SER A 116 -6.16 -1.45 10.98
N ARG A 117 -6.91 -2.03 10.04
CA ARG A 117 -7.77 -1.34 9.04
C ARG A 117 -7.04 -0.64 7.88
N TYR A 118 -5.72 -0.74 7.79
CA TYR A 118 -4.92 -0.23 6.67
C TYR A 118 -4.39 -1.41 5.85
N GLN A 119 -4.16 -1.20 4.55
CA GLN A 119 -3.62 -2.24 3.67
C GLN A 119 -2.10 -2.09 3.54
N PHE A 120 -1.40 -3.22 3.49
CA PHE A 120 0.03 -3.32 3.24
C PHE A 120 0.31 -4.37 2.17
N CYS A 121 1.41 -4.26 1.43
CA CYS A 121 1.79 -5.27 0.43
C CYS A 121 2.05 -6.64 1.08
N MET A 122 2.52 -6.69 2.33
CA MET A 122 2.61 -7.91 3.12
C MET A 122 2.33 -7.66 4.60
N VAL A 123 1.54 -8.56 5.18
CA VAL A 123 1.27 -8.64 6.62
C VAL A 123 1.60 -10.05 7.09
N ALA A 124 2.49 -10.18 8.08
CA ALA A 124 2.85 -11.49 8.63
C ALA A 124 3.05 -11.41 10.15
N PRO A 125 2.56 -12.39 10.92
CA PRO A 125 2.85 -12.43 12.35
C PRO A 125 4.32 -12.80 12.58
N SER A 126 4.88 -12.19 13.62
CA SER A 126 6.24 -12.40 14.08
C SER A 126 6.24 -12.75 15.57
N TYR A 127 7.03 -13.75 15.94
CA TYR A 127 7.27 -14.10 17.34
C TYR A 127 8.53 -13.44 17.90
N ILE A 128 9.28 -12.71 17.06
CA ILE A 128 10.38 -11.86 17.50
C ILE A 128 9.77 -10.59 18.10
N LYS A 129 9.85 -10.47 19.43
CA LYS A 129 9.32 -9.31 20.16
C LYS A 129 10.26 -8.89 21.27
N SER A 130 10.39 -7.57 21.47
CA SER A 130 11.15 -6.98 22.58
C SER A 130 10.47 -7.16 23.94
N LEU A 131 9.12 -7.25 23.96
CA LEU A 131 8.31 -7.35 25.18
C LEU A 131 7.27 -8.47 25.04
N VAL A 132 7.32 -9.46 25.93
CA VAL A 132 6.38 -10.59 25.94
C VAL A 132 5.09 -10.19 26.65
N SER A 133 4.10 -9.68 25.91
CA SER A 133 2.73 -9.57 26.43
C SER A 133 2.07 -10.96 26.52
N ARG A 134 1.57 -11.32 27.70
CA ARG A 134 0.76 -12.52 27.99
C ARG A 134 -0.54 -12.14 28.69
N PRO A 135 -1.52 -11.53 28.01
CA PRO A 135 -2.85 -11.37 28.58
C PRO A 135 -3.48 -12.76 28.70
N GLY A 136 -3.66 -13.27 29.93
CA GLY A 136 -4.37 -14.53 30.19
C GLY A 136 -3.77 -15.77 29.52
N GLU A 137 -2.43 -15.94 29.60
CA GLU A 137 -1.67 -17.13 29.13
C GLU A 137 -1.43 -17.28 27.62
N ARG A 138 -2.12 -16.53 26.75
CA ARG A 138 -1.90 -16.60 25.29
C ARG A 138 -0.76 -15.68 24.85
N ILE A 139 0.19 -16.22 24.08
CA ILE A 139 1.21 -15.43 23.41
C ILE A 139 0.54 -14.65 22.27
N VAL A 140 0.48 -13.32 22.40
CA VAL A 140 0.11 -12.44 21.29
C VAL A 140 1.37 -12.23 20.43
N PRO A 141 1.32 -12.55 19.12
CA PRO A 141 2.43 -12.29 18.21
C PRO A 141 2.56 -10.78 17.93
N ALA A 142 3.78 -10.34 17.63
CA ALA A 142 4.01 -9.08 16.93
C ALA A 142 3.68 -9.27 15.43
N PHE A 143 3.83 -8.21 14.64
CA PHE A 143 3.61 -8.26 13.20
C PHE A 143 4.74 -7.57 12.46
N VAL A 144 5.09 -8.12 11.30
CA VAL A 144 5.90 -7.46 10.28
C VAL A 144 4.94 -7.00 9.19
N LEU A 145 4.98 -5.70 8.92
CA LEU A 145 4.26 -5.04 7.84
C LEU A 145 5.30 -4.58 6.83
N ALA A 146 5.07 -4.80 5.55
CA ALA A 146 6.01 -4.41 4.51
C ALA A 146 5.29 -3.89 3.28
N ASP A 147 5.75 -2.74 2.80
CA ASP A 147 5.42 -2.17 1.49
C ASP A 147 6.68 -2.10 0.63
N ILE A 148 6.51 -2.26 -0.68
CA ILE A 148 7.61 -2.18 -1.64
C ILE A 148 7.49 -0.91 -2.45
N VAL A 149 8.51 -0.05 -2.36
CA VAL A 149 8.66 1.16 -3.19
C VAL A 149 9.94 1.02 -4.01
N LEU A 150 9.79 0.96 -5.33
CA LEU A 150 10.86 0.84 -6.32
C LEU A 150 11.04 2.15 -7.09
N LYS A 151 11.91 3.02 -6.57
CA LYS A 151 12.26 4.29 -7.22
C LYS A 151 13.76 4.46 -7.22
N ARG A 152 14.30 5.14 -8.25
CA ARG A 152 15.73 5.44 -8.34
C ARG A 152 16.19 6.32 -7.17
N ASP A 153 15.38 7.34 -6.88
CA ASP A 153 15.60 8.30 -5.79
C ASP A 153 14.35 8.32 -4.92
N ILE A 154 14.39 7.61 -3.79
CA ILE A 154 13.31 7.59 -2.80
C ILE A 154 13.44 8.85 -1.94
N THR A 155 12.36 9.62 -1.85
CA THR A 155 12.26 10.80 -0.97
C THR A 155 11.35 10.50 0.22
N GLU A 156 11.38 11.36 1.24
CA GLU A 156 10.50 11.20 2.42
C GLU A 156 9.01 11.14 2.02
N THR A 157 8.59 11.95 1.05
CA THR A 157 7.19 11.94 0.57
C THR A 157 6.81 10.61 -0.10
N ASP A 158 7.78 9.83 -0.60
CA ASP A 158 7.55 8.51 -1.19
C ASP A 158 7.39 7.39 -0.15
N VAL A 159 7.59 7.68 1.14
CA VAL A 159 7.42 6.71 2.25
C VAL A 159 6.43 7.18 3.31
N GLN A 160 6.00 8.45 3.28
CA GLN A 160 4.91 8.99 4.11
C GLN A 160 3.52 8.43 3.76
N PHE A 161 3.42 7.49 2.81
CA PHE A 161 2.18 6.73 2.59
C PHE A 161 1.78 5.89 3.83
N ILE A 162 2.72 5.66 4.75
CA ILE A 162 2.67 4.76 5.91
C ILE A 162 2.42 5.53 7.21
#